data_AF-A0A848YBM9-F1
#
_entry.id   AF-A0A848YBM9-F1
#
_cell.length_a   1.000
_cell.length_b   1.000
_cell.length_c   1.000
_cell.angle_alpha   90.00
_cell.angle_beta   90.00
_cell.angle_gamma   90.00
#
_symmetry.space_group_name_H-M   'P 1'
#
loop_
_entity.id
_entity.type
_entity.pdbx_description
1 polymer ?
#
loop_
_entity_poly.entity_id
_entity_poly.type
_entity_poly.pdbx_seq_one_letter_code
_entity_poly.pdbx_strand_id
1 'polypeptide(L)'
;MNEIGGKGAFYLTFDIDAMDHTFAPGTQYPGPSGFRPIEVMRFIRRLGMAGAAGMDVVEYAPLIDPAKNTGNMLATLLCEYMSGKAYSMRSG
;
A
#
# COMPACT_ATOMS: atom_id res chain seq x y z
N MET A 1 -5.86 4.52 -16.97
CA MET A 1 -4.53 4.26 -16.36
C MET A 1 -3.39 5.05 -17.00
N ASN A 2 -3.61 5.75 -18.13
CA ASN A 2 -2.57 6.56 -18.81
C ASN A 2 -2.27 7.91 -18.15
N GLU A 3 -2.89 8.24 -17.00
CA GLU A 3 -2.75 9.57 -16.36
C GLU A 3 -2.07 9.53 -14.98
N ILE A 4 -1.98 8.36 -14.35
CA ILE A 4 -1.27 8.20 -13.07
C ILE A 4 0.21 8.00 -13.40
N GLY A 5 0.95 9.11 -13.50
CA GLY A 5 2.36 9.12 -13.88
C GLY A 5 2.58 9.60 -15.33
N GLY A 6 2.16 10.83 -15.64
CA GLY A 6 2.73 11.54 -16.79
C GLY A 6 4.26 11.51 -16.66
N LYS A 7 4.97 11.22 -17.78
CA LYS A 7 6.43 11.03 -17.87
C LYS A 7 7.23 11.67 -16.72
N GLY A 8 7.42 10.93 -15.63
CA GLY A 8 7.98 11.45 -14.40
C GLY A 8 7.88 10.45 -13.26
N ALA A 9 8.92 10.41 -12.43
CA ALA A 9 8.96 9.62 -11.21
C ALA A 9 7.94 10.18 -10.20
N PHE A 10 7.04 9.34 -9.71
CA PHE A 10 6.10 9.68 -8.63
C PHE A 10 6.42 8.88 -7.36
N TYR A 11 6.06 9.41 -6.20
CA TYR A 11 6.20 8.73 -4.91
C TYR A 11 4.82 8.35 -4.38
N LEU A 12 4.70 7.19 -3.75
CA LEU A 12 3.45 6.69 -3.18
C LEU A 12 3.50 6.77 -1.65
N THR A 13 2.58 7.51 -1.04
CA THR A 13 2.31 7.39 0.39
C THR A 13 0.96 6.71 0.56
N PHE A 14 0.91 5.65 1.37
CA PHE A 14 -0.32 4.90 1.60
C PHE A 14 -0.70 4.94 3.08
N ASP A 15 -1.85 5.55 3.37
CA ASP A 15 -2.45 5.53 4.68
C ASP A 15 -3.15 4.19 4.92
N ILE A 16 -2.74 3.45 5.96
CA ILE A 16 -3.33 2.15 6.28
C ILE A 16 -4.77 2.28 6.76
N ASP A 17 -5.19 3.47 7.23
CA ASP A 17 -6.55 3.73 7.67
C ASP A 17 -7.57 3.88 6.53
N ALA A 18 -7.08 4.01 5.29
CA ALA A 18 -7.91 3.95 4.09
C ALA A 18 -8.46 2.54 3.83
N MET A 19 -7.87 1.52 4.46
CA MET A 19 -8.42 0.16 4.44
C MET A 19 -9.62 0.05 5.36
N ASP A 20 -10.54 -0.85 5.03
CA ASP A 20 -11.64 -1.14 5.95
C ASP A 20 -11.07 -1.63 7.29
N HIS A 21 -11.56 -1.04 8.39
CA HIS A 21 -11.06 -1.29 9.73
C HIS A 21 -11.05 -2.77 10.13
N THR A 22 -11.91 -3.60 9.53
CA THR A 22 -11.92 -5.06 9.78
C THR A 22 -10.62 -5.75 9.37
N PHE A 23 -9.85 -5.15 8.45
CA PHE A 23 -8.57 -5.69 7.97
C PHE A 23 -7.35 -4.95 8.50
N ALA A 24 -7.51 -3.69 8.91
CA ALA A 24 -6.45 -2.85 9.45
C ALA A 24 -6.87 -2.21 10.80
N PRO A 25 -7.06 -3.01 11.87
CA PRO A 25 -7.48 -2.47 13.16
C PRO A 25 -6.41 -1.63 13.87
N GLY A 26 -5.15 -1.76 13.47
CA GLY A 26 -3.96 -1.14 14.06
C GLY A 26 -3.70 0.27 13.59
N THR A 27 -4.72 1.13 13.58
CA THR A 27 -4.63 2.57 13.27
C THR A 27 -5.41 3.39 14.31
N GLN A 28 -4.99 4.63 14.56
CA GLN A 28 -5.61 5.50 15.56
C GLN A 28 -6.96 6.08 15.11
N TYR A 29 -7.21 6.15 13.79
CA TYR A 29 -8.43 6.72 13.21
C TYR A 29 -9.21 5.67 12.39
N PRO A 30 -10.01 4.82 13.05
CA PRO A 30 -10.73 3.76 12.36
C PRO A 30 -11.90 4.31 11.52
N GLY A 31 -11.90 4.04 10.21
CA GLY A 31 -13.00 4.37 9.29
C GLY A 31 -13.80 3.13 8.84
N PRO A 32 -15.15 3.21 8.76
CA PRO A 32 -15.94 2.15 8.13
C PRO A 32 -15.87 2.24 6.59
N SER A 33 -16.08 1.12 5.90
CA SER A 33 -16.26 1.07 4.43
C SER A 33 -15.01 1.46 3.61
N GLY A 34 -13.82 1.15 4.14
CA GLY A 34 -12.56 1.35 3.44
C GLY A 34 -12.27 0.27 2.39
N PHE A 35 -11.07 0.31 1.81
CA PHE A 35 -10.64 -0.66 0.81
C PHE A 35 -10.42 -2.06 1.40
N ARG A 36 -10.73 -3.09 0.60
CA ARG A 36 -10.39 -4.47 0.94
C ARG A 36 -8.92 -4.74 0.59
N PRO A 37 -8.25 -5.70 1.26
CA PRO A 37 -6.86 -6.04 1.01
C PRO A 37 -6.53 -6.29 -0.47
N ILE A 38 -7.38 -7.03 -1.18
CA ILE A 38 -7.14 -7.38 -2.59
C ILE A 38 -7.13 -6.16 -3.52
N GLU A 39 -7.90 -5.12 -3.20
CA GLU A 39 -7.96 -3.89 -3.98
C GLU A 39 -6.67 -3.10 -3.81
N VAL A 40 -6.24 -2.91 -2.56
CA VAL A 40 -5.02 -2.21 -2.21
C VAL A 40 -3.79 -2.92 -2.76
N MET A 41 -3.65 -4.23 -2.56
CA MET A 41 -2.54 -5.01 -3.09
C MET A 41 -2.42 -4.85 -4.61
N ARG A 42 -3.55 -4.93 -5.32
CA ARG A 42 -3.58 -4.75 -6.78
C ARG A 42 -3.18 -3.34 -7.19
N PHE A 43 -3.64 -2.31 -6.48
CA PHE A 43 -3.28 -0.91 -6.77
C PHE A 43 -1.79 -0.66 -6.53
N ILE A 44 -1.27 -1.05 -5.36
CA ILE A 44 0.13 -0.85 -4.99
C ILE A 44 1.07 -1.57 -5.97
N ARG A 45 0.80 -2.85 -6.29
CA ARG A 45 1.59 -3.58 -7.29
C ARG A 45 1.60 -2.86 -8.64
N ARG A 46 0.45 -2.39 -9.10
CA ARG A 46 0.32 -1.66 -10.38
C ARG A 46 1.09 -0.34 -10.39
N LEU A 47 1.08 0.40 -9.28
CA LEU A 47 1.85 1.64 -9.13
C LEU A 47 3.35 1.37 -9.11
N GLY A 48 3.79 0.29 -8.46
CA GLY A 48 5.17 -0.19 -8.56
C GLY A 48 5.58 -0.50 -10.00
N MET A 49 4.73 -1.21 -10.76
CA MET A 49 4.96 -1.51 -12.18
C MET A 49 4.99 -0.26 -13.07
N ALA A 50 4.22 0.77 -12.71
CA ALA A 50 4.16 2.04 -13.44
C ALA A 50 5.38 2.94 -13.20
N GLY A 51 6.34 2.53 -12.36
CA GLY A 51 7.61 3.22 -12.18
C GLY A 51 7.68 4.16 -10.97
N ALA A 52 6.84 3.96 -9.95
CA ALA A 52 6.96 4.66 -8.67
C ALA A 52 8.42 4.66 -8.15
N ALA A 53 8.93 5.81 -7.70
CA ALA A 53 10.30 5.98 -7.22
C ALA A 53 10.52 5.40 -5.82
N GLY A 54 9.49 5.44 -4.98
CA GLY A 54 9.50 4.97 -3.61
C GLY A 54 8.08 4.83 -3.08
N MET A 55 7.96 4.18 -1.93
CA MET A 55 6.71 4.08 -1.18
C MET A 55 6.95 4.09 0.33
N ASP A 56 6.06 4.73 1.07
CA ASP A 56 5.87 4.52 2.51
C ASP A 56 4.43 4.09 2.83
N VAL A 57 4.27 3.53 4.03
CA VAL A 57 2.96 3.23 4.63
C VAL A 57 2.90 3.96 5.96
N VAL A 58 1.85 4.75 6.16
CA VAL A 58 1.67 5.63 7.33
C VAL A 58 0.50 5.15 8.21
N GLU A 59 0.34 5.78 9.38
CA GLU A 59 -0.73 5.54 10.37
C GLU A 59 -0.82 4.12 10.96
N TYR A 60 0.23 3.31 10.82
CA TYR A 60 0.33 2.07 11.59
C TYR A 60 0.66 2.35 13.06
N ALA A 61 -0.17 1.85 13.96
CA ALA A 61 -0.05 1.98 15.41
C ALA A 61 0.18 0.60 16.08
N PRO A 62 1.44 0.18 16.30
CA PRO A 62 1.78 -1.14 16.83
C PRO A 62 1.18 -1.45 18.20
N LEU A 63 1.03 -0.43 19.05
CA LEU A 63 0.54 -0.60 20.43
C LEU A 63 -0.92 -1.05 20.49
N ILE A 64 -1.68 -0.84 19.41
CA ILE A 64 -3.08 -1.23 19.29
C ILE A 64 -3.31 -2.36 18.27
N ASP A 65 -2.24 -3.03 17.83
CA ASP A 65 -2.28 -4.23 16.97
C ASP A 65 -1.60 -5.44 17.64
N PRO A 66 -2.14 -5.97 18.76
CA PRO A 66 -1.50 -7.03 19.53
C PRO A 66 -1.37 -8.35 18.74
N ALA A 67 -2.31 -8.62 17.83
CA ALA A 67 -2.28 -9.78 16.94
C ALA A 67 -1.38 -9.57 15.71
N LYS A 68 -0.87 -8.35 15.49
CA LYS A 68 -0.04 -7.96 14.35
C LYS A 68 -0.73 -8.15 13.00
N ASN A 69 -2.05 -8.09 12.96
CA ASN A 69 -2.81 -8.27 11.72
C ASN A 69 -2.53 -7.13 10.74
N THR A 70 -2.50 -5.90 11.26
CA THR A 70 -2.22 -4.68 10.48
C THR A 70 -0.76 -4.63 10.10
N GLY A 71 0.14 -5.00 11.02
CA GLY A 71 1.57 -5.15 10.74
C GLY A 71 1.86 -6.15 9.61
N ASN A 72 1.18 -7.30 9.61
CA ASN A 72 1.29 -8.28 8.52
C ASN A 72 0.71 -7.75 7.20
N MET A 73 -0.39 -7.00 7.25
CA MET A 73 -0.94 -6.32 6.07
C MET A 73 0.08 -5.34 5.49
N LEU A 74 0.65 -4.45 6.30
CA LEU A 74 1.68 -3.49 5.89
C LEU A 74 2.87 -4.19 5.21
N ALA A 75 3.39 -5.26 5.83
CA ALA A 75 4.48 -6.04 5.25
C ALA A 75 4.10 -6.64 3.88
N THR A 76 2.86 -7.14 3.76
CA THR A 76 2.33 -7.66 2.50
C THR A 76 2.25 -6.55 1.44
N LEU A 77 1.77 -5.36 1.79
CA LEU A 77 1.70 -4.22 0.87
C LEU A 77 3.08 -3.78 0.38
N LEU A 78 4.09 -3.77 1.26
CA LEU A 78 5.48 -3.51 0.87
C LEU A 78 6.00 -4.57 -0.12
N CYS A 79 5.71 -5.85 0.11
CA CYS A 79 6.06 -6.94 -0.82
C CYS A 79 5.39 -6.78 -2.19
N GLU A 80 4.13 -6.35 -2.22
CA GLU A 80 3.40 -6.05 -3.45
C GLU A 80 4.03 -4.89 -4.23
N TYR A 81 4.42 -3.82 -3.53
CA TYR A 81 5.15 -2.69 -4.11
C TYR A 81 6.48 -3.15 -4.71
N MET A 82 7.28 -3.88 -3.94
CA MET A 82 8.59 -4.38 -4.38
C MET A 82 8.47 -5.32 -5.57
N SER A 83 7.43 -6.15 -5.61
CA SER A 83 7.13 -7.01 -6.76
C SER A 83 6.84 -6.19 -8.02
N GLY A 84 6.01 -5.14 -7.91
CA GLY A 84 5.74 -4.23 -9.02
C GLY A 84 6.98 -3.47 -9.47
N LYS A 85 7.76 -2.96 -8.52
CA LYS A 85 9.00 -2.22 -8.79
C LYS A 85 10.05 -3.09 -9.51
N ALA A 86 10.22 -4.34 -9.05
CA ALA A 86 11.11 -5.30 -9.69
C ALA A 86 10.70 -5.61 -11.14
N TYR A 87 9.39 -5.66 -11.41
CA TYR A 87 8.88 -5.76 -12.79
C TYR A 87 9.25 -4.54 -13.62
N SER A 88 9.03 -3.32 -13.11
CA SER A 88 9.33 -2.08 -13.84
C SER A 88 10.81 -1.98 -14.23
N MET A 89 11.72 -2.46 -13.37
CA MET A 89 13.17 -2.45 -13.63
C MET A 89 13.61 -3.42 -14.75
N ARG A 90 12.81 -4.45 -15.05
CA ARG A 90 13.11 -5.43 -16.11
C ARG A 90 12.49 -5.07 -17.46
N SER A 91 11.47 -4.23 -17.45
CA SER A 91 10.71 -3.82 -18.64
C SER A 91 11.18 -2.48 -19.22
N GLY A 92 12.16 -1.84 -18.59
CA GLY A 92 12.84 -0.63 -19.06
C GLY A 92 14.05 -0.93 -19.93
#